data_AF-A0A1H0AWW3-F1
#
_entry.id   AF-A0A1H0AWW3-F1
#
_cell.length_a   1.000
_cell.length_b   1.000
_cell.length_c   1.000
_cell.angle_alpha   90.00
_cell.angle_beta   90.00
_cell.angle_gamma   90.00
#
_symmetry.space_group_name_H-M   'P 1'
#
loop_
_entity.id
_entity.type
_entity.pdbx_description
1 polymer ?
#
loop_
_entity_poly.entity_id
_entity_poly.type
_entity_poly.pdbx_seq_one_letter_code
_entity_poly.pdbx_strand_id
1 'polypeptide(L)'
;MDSIEPFDSFWRDRREAHEALYRSMRDDGYRPNGAVEHDPETWGEFVHSLEPLVVVGRDGELLWTEGFGRLCVAKLLGVESIPVYVLCRHERWQRVREQLDGTERGACTPGVERYRDHPDVPTPVR
;
A
#
# COMPACT_ATOMS: atom_id res chain seq x y z
N MET A 1 8.15 1.26 -34.99
CA MET A 1 9.18 0.26 -34.64
C MET A 1 9.98 0.92 -33.56
N ASP A 2 9.55 0.71 -32.31
CA ASP A 2 10.01 1.50 -31.19
C ASP A 2 11.49 1.26 -30.96
N SER A 3 12.22 2.37 -30.87
CA SER A 3 13.63 2.38 -30.54
C SER A 3 13.76 1.77 -29.14
N ILE A 4 14.38 0.60 -29.05
CA ILE A 4 14.68 -0.03 -27.77
C ILE A 4 15.65 0.91 -27.05
N GLU A 5 15.17 1.52 -25.96
CA GLU A 5 15.99 2.23 -24.97
C GLU A 5 17.24 1.39 -24.67
N PRO A 6 18.45 1.98 -24.69
CA PRO A 6 19.66 1.25 -24.33
C PRO A 6 19.47 0.64 -22.93
N PHE A 7 19.77 -0.66 -22.79
CA PHE A 7 19.61 -1.40 -21.53
C PHE A 7 20.16 -0.63 -20.30
N ASP A 8 21.24 0.13 -20.49
CA ASP A 8 21.90 0.91 -19.44
C ASP A 8 21.21 2.23 -19.04
N SER A 9 20.40 2.87 -19.90
CA SER A 9 19.65 4.09 -19.53
C SER A 9 18.49 3.74 -18.61
N PHE A 10 17.71 2.72 -18.98
CA PHE A 10 16.57 2.24 -18.18
C PHE A 10 16.94 1.97 -16.72
N TRP A 11 18.05 1.27 -16.47
CA TRP A 11 18.49 0.96 -15.10
C TRP A 11 19.03 2.18 -14.35
N ARG A 12 19.64 3.14 -15.07
CA ARG A 12 20.13 4.38 -14.48
C ARG A 12 18.97 5.23 -13.98
N ASP A 13 17.98 5.46 -14.82
CA ASP A 13 16.84 6.32 -14.51
C ASP A 13 16.02 5.70 -13.37
N ARG A 14 15.81 4.38 -13.39
CA ARG A 14 15.15 3.67 -12.29
C ARG A 14 15.92 3.73 -10.98
N ARG A 15 17.26 3.68 -11.03
CA ARG A 15 18.10 3.85 -9.83
C ARG A 15 17.95 5.25 -9.26
N GLU A 16 17.99 6.28 -10.11
CA GLU A 16 17.86 7.68 -9.70
C GLU A 16 16.48 7.96 -9.10
N ALA A 17 15.41 7.43 -9.68
CA ALA A 17 14.06 7.51 -9.11
C ALA A 17 13.95 6.86 -7.71
N HIS A 18 14.55 5.68 -7.51
CA HIS A 18 14.59 5.05 -6.19
C HIS A 18 15.43 5.83 -5.19
N GLU A 19 16.54 6.44 -5.63
CA GLU A 19 17.38 7.26 -4.77
C GLU A 19 16.66 8.56 -4.36
N ALA A 20 15.93 9.20 -5.27
CA ALA A 20 15.07 10.34 -4.97
C ALA A 20 13.99 9.96 -3.94
N LEU A 21 13.33 8.81 -4.10
CA LEU A 21 12.35 8.29 -3.14
C LEU A 21 12.94 8.05 -1.76
N TYR A 22 14.10 7.42 -1.72
CA TYR A 22 14.80 7.16 -0.47
C TYR A 22 15.14 8.47 0.24
N ARG A 23 15.73 9.44 -0.47
CA ARG A 23 16.14 10.73 0.12
C ARG A 23 14.92 11.50 0.62
N SER A 24 13.87 11.62 -0.19
CA SER A 24 12.64 12.31 0.23
C SER A 24 12.02 11.64 1.46
N MET A 25 11.85 10.32 1.47
CA MET A 25 11.25 9.63 2.61
C MET A 25 12.12 9.69 3.88
N ARG A 26 13.45 9.71 3.72
CA ARG A 26 14.40 9.84 4.82
C ARG A 26 14.35 11.24 5.44
N ASP A 27 14.34 12.26 4.60
CA ASP A 27 14.50 13.65 5.03
C ASP A 27 13.15 14.26 5.48
N ASP A 28 12.06 13.85 4.84
CA ASP A 28 10.72 14.41 5.04
C ASP A 28 9.73 13.45 5.73
N GLY A 29 10.11 12.18 5.91
CA GLY A 29 9.18 11.12 6.28
C GLY A 29 8.31 10.63 5.11
N TYR A 30 7.44 9.66 5.40
CA TYR A 30 6.53 9.13 4.38
C TYR A 30 5.48 10.16 3.99
N ARG A 31 5.37 10.45 2.68
CA ARG A 31 4.36 11.34 2.12
C ARG A 31 3.38 10.56 1.25
N PRO A 32 2.07 10.64 1.50
CA PRO A 32 1.08 9.98 0.66
C PRO A 32 1.09 10.51 -0.79
N ASN A 33 0.97 9.63 -1.78
CA ASN A 33 0.96 9.99 -3.20
C ASN A 33 -0.21 10.92 -3.57
N GLY A 34 -1.37 10.78 -2.92
CA GLY A 34 -2.51 11.69 -3.12
C GLY A 34 -2.31 13.09 -2.55
N ALA A 35 -1.29 13.30 -1.71
CA ALA A 35 -0.99 14.57 -1.05
C ALA A 35 0.21 15.32 -1.67
N VAL A 36 0.85 14.73 -2.70
CA VAL A 36 2.05 15.27 -3.32
C VAL A 36 1.84 15.43 -4.81
N GLU A 37 2.13 16.62 -5.33
CA GLU A 37 2.27 16.81 -6.75
C GLU A 37 3.60 16.19 -7.18
N HIS A 38 3.50 15.08 -7.92
CA HIS A 38 4.68 14.39 -8.42
C HIS A 38 5.19 15.13 -9.64
N ASP A 39 6.33 15.79 -9.49
CA ASP A 39 7.04 16.41 -10.61
C ASP A 39 7.48 15.33 -11.63
N PRO A 40 6.97 15.37 -12.88
CA PRO A 40 7.35 14.42 -13.92
C PRO A 40 8.83 14.49 -14.28
N GLU A 41 9.53 15.61 -14.07
CA GLU A 41 10.97 15.71 -14.36
C GLU A 41 11.80 14.88 -13.38
N THR A 42 11.44 14.89 -12.10
CA THR A 42 12.14 14.15 -11.05
C THR A 42 11.85 12.64 -11.06
N TRP A 43 10.62 12.27 -11.45
CA TRP A 43 10.11 10.90 -11.26
C TRP A 43 9.73 10.17 -12.56
N GLY A 44 9.65 10.89 -13.68
CA GLY A 44 9.37 10.35 -15.01
C GLY A 44 8.09 9.51 -15.10
N GLU A 45 8.14 8.48 -15.95
CA GLU A 45 7.07 7.47 -16.08
C GLU A 45 6.95 6.54 -14.86
N PHE A 46 7.86 6.66 -13.88
CA PHE A 46 7.88 5.83 -12.68
C PHE A 46 7.06 6.41 -11.52
N VAL A 47 6.38 7.54 -11.72
CA VAL A 47 5.38 8.06 -10.78
C VAL A 47 4.21 7.07 -10.71
N HIS A 48 4.13 6.34 -9.61
CA HIS A 48 2.87 5.71 -9.22
C HIS A 48 2.02 6.75 -8.50
N SER A 49 0.93 7.21 -9.11
CA SER A 49 -0.05 8.09 -8.47
C SER A 49 -0.85 7.40 -7.36
N LEU A 50 -0.80 6.06 -7.31
CA LEU A 50 -1.46 5.24 -6.31
C LEU A 50 -0.49 4.84 -5.21
N GLU A 51 -1.02 4.67 -4.00
CA GLU A 51 -0.30 4.00 -2.91
C GLU A 51 -0.09 2.52 -3.20
N PRO A 52 0.82 1.84 -2.47
CA PRO A 52 0.97 0.41 -2.58
C PRO A 52 -0.37 -0.32 -2.50
N LEU A 53 -0.58 -1.25 -3.43
CA LEU A 53 -1.82 -2.01 -3.49
C LEU A 53 -1.65 -3.31 -2.72
N VAL A 54 -2.69 -3.65 -1.97
CA VAL A 54 -2.77 -4.90 -1.21
C VAL A 54 -4.08 -5.61 -1.51
N VAL A 55 -4.08 -6.91 -1.34
CA VAL A 55 -5.29 -7.72 -1.26
C VAL A 55 -5.37 -8.33 0.14
N VAL A 56 -6.59 -8.52 0.63
CA VAL A 56 -6.80 -9.17 1.93
C VAL A 56 -7.23 -10.59 1.70
N GLY A 57 -6.42 -11.52 2.20
CA GLY A 57 -6.70 -12.93 2.07
C GLY A 57 -7.78 -13.42 3.04
N ARG A 58 -7.93 -14.73 3.13
CA ARG A 58 -9.11 -15.35 3.78
C ARG A 58 -9.16 -15.08 5.27
N ASP A 59 -8.00 -15.09 5.90
CA ASP A 59 -7.84 -15.08 7.35
C ASP A 59 -7.36 -13.71 7.86
N GLY A 60 -7.43 -12.68 7.00
CA GLY A 60 -7.07 -11.28 7.25
C GLY A 60 -5.68 -10.90 6.75
N GLU A 61 -4.90 -11.82 6.21
CA GLU A 61 -3.54 -11.55 5.75
C GLU A 61 -3.50 -10.42 4.69
N LEU A 62 -2.66 -9.40 4.92
CA LEU A 62 -2.38 -8.37 3.93
C LEU A 62 -1.31 -8.87 2.97
N LEU A 63 -1.69 -9.10 1.71
CA LEU A 63 -0.80 -9.56 0.65
C LEU A 63 -0.50 -8.41 -0.30
N TRP A 64 0.77 -8.07 -0.48
CA TRP A 64 1.18 -6.95 -1.33
C TRP A 64 1.20 -7.37 -2.79
N THR A 65 0.64 -6.53 -3.66
CA THR A 65 0.60 -6.80 -5.09
C THR A 65 1.41 -5.82 -5.90
N GLU A 66 1.43 -4.55 -5.51
CA GLU A 66 2.10 -3.47 -6.24
C GLU A 66 2.70 -2.41 -5.32
N GLY A 67 3.54 -1.53 -5.87
CA GLY A 67 4.16 -0.43 -5.10
C GLY A 67 5.36 -0.85 -4.25
N PHE A 68 6.03 -1.94 -4.63
CA PHE A 68 7.18 -2.51 -3.91
C PHE A 68 8.28 -1.50 -3.60
N GLY A 69 8.54 -0.53 -4.48
CA GLY A 69 9.56 0.51 -4.26
C GLY A 69 9.31 1.30 -2.98
N ARG A 70 8.10 1.85 -2.80
CA ARG A 70 7.70 2.60 -1.60
C ARG A 70 7.72 1.72 -0.35
N LEU A 71 7.23 0.49 -0.47
CA LEU A 71 7.22 -0.44 0.65
C LEU A 71 8.64 -0.81 1.11
N CYS A 72 9.55 -1.10 0.18
CA CYS A 72 10.94 -1.43 0.48
C CYS A 72 11.66 -0.25 1.15
N VAL A 73 11.48 0.97 0.64
CA VAL A 73 12.07 2.18 1.22
C VAL A 73 11.50 2.46 2.61
N ALA A 74 10.18 2.37 2.78
CA ALA A 74 9.51 2.55 4.08
C ALA A 74 10.04 1.56 5.13
N LYS A 75 10.19 0.29 4.74
CA LYS A 75 10.78 -0.74 5.60
C LYS A 75 12.24 -0.46 5.95
N LEU A 76 13.05 -0.06 4.97
CA LEU A 76 14.47 0.25 5.18
C LEU A 76 14.64 1.40 6.17
N LEU A 77 13.76 2.40 6.13
CA LEU A 77 13.78 3.57 6.99
C LEU A 77 13.05 3.38 8.32
N GLY A 78 12.44 2.21 8.57
CA GLY A 78 11.73 1.93 9.81
C GLY A 78 10.43 2.72 9.97
N VAL A 79 9.78 3.09 8.86
CA VAL A 79 8.47 3.75 8.89
C VAL A 79 7.44 2.77 9.49
N GLU A 80 6.78 3.18 10.57
CA GLU A 80 5.88 2.31 11.34
C GLU A 80 4.63 1.89 10.55
N SER A 81 4.07 2.80 9.76
CA SER A 81 2.86 2.54 8.97
C SER A 81 2.84 3.39 7.70
N ILE A 82 2.21 2.84 6.66
CA ILE A 82 2.00 3.54 5.39
C ILE A 82 0.55 3.33 4.93
N PRO A 83 -0.07 4.32 4.26
CA PRO A 83 -1.33 4.11 3.56
C PRO A 83 -1.15 3.09 2.43
N VAL A 84 -2.22 2.33 2.19
CA VAL A 84 -2.31 1.35 1.10
C VAL A 84 -3.70 1.38 0.50
N TYR A 85 -3.83 0.97 -0.76
CA TYR A 85 -5.12 0.71 -1.38
C TYR A 85 -5.46 -0.78 -1.30
N VAL A 86 -6.63 -1.11 -0.76
CA VAL A 86 -7.14 -2.49 -0.76
C VAL A 86 -7.86 -2.75 -2.08
N LEU A 87 -7.24 -3.51 -2.97
CA LEU A 87 -7.77 -3.83 -4.29
C LEU A 87 -8.94 -4.82 -4.23
N CYS A 88 -8.79 -5.88 -3.43
CA CYS A 88 -9.85 -6.84 -3.20
C CYS A 88 -9.70 -7.51 -1.82
N ARG A 89 -10.81 -8.09 -1.35
CA ARG A 89 -10.89 -8.84 -0.10
C ARG A 89 -11.47 -10.21 -0.40
N HIS A 90 -10.95 -11.24 0.25
CA HIS A 90 -11.57 -12.55 0.22
C HIS A 90 -12.98 -12.49 0.85
N GLU A 91 -13.96 -13.17 0.25
CA GLU A 91 -15.36 -13.11 0.70
C GLU A 91 -15.56 -13.47 2.18
N ARG A 92 -14.81 -14.46 2.69
CA ARG A 92 -14.87 -14.83 4.12
C ARG A 92 -14.32 -13.74 5.03
N TRP A 93 -13.26 -13.06 4.63
CA TRP A 93 -12.74 -11.94 5.40
C TRP A 93 -13.73 -10.77 5.41
N GLN A 94 -14.35 -10.49 4.27
CA GLN A 94 -15.39 -9.47 4.17
C GLN A 94 -16.54 -9.71 5.16
N ARG A 95 -17.01 -10.96 5.31
CA ARG A 95 -18.02 -11.33 6.33
C ARG A 95 -17.52 -11.05 7.76
N VAL A 96 -16.29 -11.46 8.09
CA VAL A 96 -15.69 -11.17 9.42
C VAL A 96 -15.71 -9.66 9.70
N ARG A 97 -15.33 -8.86 8.70
CA ARG A 97 -15.29 -7.40 8.80
C ARG A 97 -16.68 -6.79 8.98
N GLU A 98 -17.70 -7.30 8.29
CA GLU A 98 -19.10 -6.88 8.42
C GLU A 98 -19.71 -7.25 9.79
N GLN A 99 -19.31 -8.39 10.38
CA GLN A 99 -19.70 -8.78 11.75
C GLN A 99 -19.11 -7.82 12.78
N LEU A 100 -17.84 -7.43 12.61
CA LEU A 100 -17.17 -6.51 13.52
C LEU A 100 -17.68 -5.07 13.40
N ASP A 101 -18.06 -4.65 12.20
CA ASP A 101 -18.68 -3.35 11.93
C ASP A 101 -20.17 -3.29 12.34
N GLY A 102 -20.78 -4.44 12.67
CA GLY A 102 -22.18 -4.54 13.08
C GLY A 102 -23.19 -4.40 11.92
N THR A 103 -22.72 -4.44 10.68
CA THR A 103 -23.56 -4.39 9.47
C THR A 103 -24.19 -5.75 9.17
N GLU A 104 -23.53 -6.84 9.52
CA GLU A 104 -24.13 -8.18 9.47
C GLU A 104 -25.05 -8.41 10.68
N ARG A 105 -26.37 -8.56 10.43
CA ARG A 105 -27.36 -8.88 11.46
C ARG A 105 -27.44 -10.40 11.63
N GLY A 106 -26.72 -10.94 12.62
CA GLY A 106 -26.71 -12.38 12.91
C GLY A 106 -25.90 -12.74 14.15
N ALA A 107 -25.84 -14.03 14.49
CA ALA A 107 -24.95 -14.51 15.52
C ALA A 107 -23.49 -14.29 15.07
N CYS A 108 -22.69 -13.60 15.88
CA CYS A 108 -21.27 -13.45 15.62
C CYS A 108 -20.60 -14.82 15.56
N THR A 109 -19.77 -15.03 14.55
CA THR A 109 -18.97 -16.25 14.47
C THR A 109 -17.99 -16.24 15.64
N PRO A 110 -17.95 -17.29 16.49
CA PRO A 110 -17.04 -17.29 17.63
C PRO A 110 -15.59 -17.08 17.20
N GLY A 111 -14.89 -16.14 17.84
CA GLY A 111 -13.47 -15.89 17.61
C GLY A 111 -13.18 -14.79 16.58
N VAL A 112 -14.19 -14.13 16.01
CA VAL A 112 -13.98 -12.94 15.17
C VAL A 112 -13.42 -11.75 15.95
N GLU A 113 -13.64 -11.71 17.26
CA GLU A 113 -13.16 -10.66 18.16
C GLU A 113 -11.64 -10.51 18.14
N ARG A 114 -10.89 -11.57 17.80
CA ARG A 114 -9.43 -11.53 17.67
C ARG A 114 -8.94 -10.59 16.56
N TYR A 115 -9.81 -10.23 15.63
CA TYR A 115 -9.50 -9.36 14.50
C TYR A 115 -9.87 -7.89 14.74
N ARG A 116 -10.29 -7.52 15.95
CA ARG A 116 -10.68 -6.13 16.26
C ARG A 116 -9.58 -5.10 16.00
N ASP A 117 -8.34 -5.49 16.21
CA ASP A 117 -7.17 -4.62 16.00
C ASP A 117 -6.58 -4.75 14.58
N HIS A 118 -7.29 -5.45 13.68
CA HIS A 118 -6.81 -5.63 12.31
C HIS A 118 -6.92 -4.31 11.52
N PRO A 119 -5.87 -3.89 10.78
CA PRO A 119 -5.85 -2.58 10.09
C PRO A 119 -6.94 -2.38 9.02
N ASP A 120 -7.50 -3.47 8.48
CA ASP A 120 -8.62 -3.42 7.52
C ASP A 120 -10.01 -3.39 8.18
N VAL A 121 -10.10 -3.52 9.51
CA VAL A 121 -11.38 -3.42 10.25
C VAL A 121 -11.62 -1.95 10.60
N PRO A 122 -12.82 -1.39 10.27
CA PRO A 122 -13.14 -0.02 10.65
C PRO A 122 -13.06 0.15 12.17
N THR A 123 -12.40 1.21 12.63
CA THR A 123 -12.55 1.62 14.02
C THR A 123 -13.97 2.16 14.20
N PRO A 124 -14.75 1.67 15.18
CA PRO A 124 -16.08 2.21 15.41
C PRO A 124 -15.96 3.72 15.69
N VAL A 125 -16.61 4.52 14.85
CA VAL A 125 -16.73 5.96 15.06
C VAL A 125 -17.57 6.14 16.32
N ARG A 126 -16.94 6.63 17.40
CA ARG A 126 -17.62 6.93 18.67
C ARG A 126 -18.51 8.17 18.54
#